data_AF-A0A6P0MGS8-F1
#
_entry.id   AF-A0A6P0MGS8-F1
#
_cell.length_a   1.000
_cell.length_b   1.000
_cell.length_c   1.000
_cell.angle_alpha   90.00
_cell.angle_beta   90.00
_cell.angle_gamma   90.00
#
_symmetry.space_group_name_H-M   'P 1'
#
loop_
_entity.id
_entity.type
_entity.pdbx_description
1 polymer ?
#
loop_
_entity_poly.entity_id
_entity_poly.type
_entity_poly.pdbx_seq_one_letter_code
_entity_poly.pdbx_strand_id
1 'polypeptide(L)'
;MNSRIRFVKKIFGHDGSHGDGGSGGSGGLFPSGSGGDGGDGGDAGDGQDLITFLNETNLYGSSQKDLIKAKALGGHGGGGGGGGGGGGGADGDDAGDAGNGGSGGSGGDGGDAGDATGLSNSASGLIDLGNRRDVIKAIGIGGNGGGGAGGGGGGDAGDGSNGVNGGDGGDGGDAGDGGDGGDGGDAGDGIGIDNSGTINTGNGRDIIMGTGIGGDGGDGGDGGDGGDGGDGGDGGDATGVPAGNAGWAGDGGDGGNAGHAGNGGDGIGIRNLGTINTGRGNDLMKGIGIGGDGGDGGEGGDGGDGGEGGDGGISDSGDGRDGGDGGDGGDGGDGGDGGDGGGAGIDNDGTIDLGRGNDTLIGMGFRGIDNDGDIFLGRGNDTIVGEGDGSSGIDNNDTIDLGTGNDTLTGMGRWGIENNGDILLGGGNDTIVGEGSNQSSGFRGNGFIDLGAGNDTLIGFGGQQTVDGGTGEDIAIFGFDVNPVFLGSSAANEITIQIGSNRMSFTDVELFDFNGQEFTLNELQSMII
;
A
#
# COMPACT_ATOMS: atom_id res chain seq x y z
N MET A 1 -40.50 -13.33 -9.71
CA MET A 1 -40.25 -13.66 -11.13
C MET A 1 -38.78 -13.99 -11.22
N ASN A 2 -38.42 -15.25 -11.48
CA ASN A 2 -37.01 -15.66 -11.49
C ASN A 2 -36.36 -15.12 -12.76
N SER A 3 -35.42 -14.19 -12.60
CA SER A 3 -34.56 -13.69 -13.68
C SER A 3 -33.66 -14.83 -14.15
N ARG A 4 -33.93 -15.36 -15.35
CA ARG A 4 -33.04 -16.29 -16.04
C ARG A 4 -31.99 -15.48 -16.80
N ILE A 5 -30.72 -15.79 -16.59
CA ILE A 5 -29.61 -15.10 -17.24
C ILE A 5 -29.63 -15.40 -18.74
N ARG A 6 -29.68 -14.35 -19.56
CA ARG A 6 -29.23 -14.39 -20.95
C ARG A 6 -28.52 -13.07 -21.20
N PHE A 7 -27.25 -13.03 -20.79
CA PHE A 7 -26.33 -11.87 -20.73
C PHE A 7 -26.54 -10.91 -19.56
N VAL A 8 -25.49 -10.75 -18.74
CA VAL A 8 -25.37 -9.60 -17.82
C VAL A 8 -24.62 -8.47 -18.52
N LYS A 9 -25.23 -7.30 -18.36
CA LYS A 9 -24.94 -5.96 -18.83
C LYS A 9 -23.51 -5.53 -18.48
N LYS A 10 -22.77 -5.03 -19.47
CA LYS A 10 -21.54 -4.25 -19.23
C LYS A 10 -21.98 -2.92 -18.60
N ILE A 11 -21.96 -2.84 -17.28
CA ILE A 11 -22.11 -1.57 -16.57
C ILE A 11 -20.69 -1.04 -16.44
N PHE A 12 -20.38 0.04 -17.14
CA PHE A 12 -19.23 0.86 -16.79
C PHE A 12 -19.73 1.81 -15.72
N GLY A 13 -19.20 1.75 -14.50
CA GLY A 13 -19.32 2.87 -13.59
C GLY A 13 -18.53 4.04 -14.16
N HIS A 14 -19.14 5.21 -14.08
CA HIS A 14 -18.58 6.46 -14.59
C HIS A 14 -17.58 6.98 -13.57
N ASP A 15 -16.44 7.48 -14.04
CA ASP A 15 -15.51 8.32 -13.28
C ASP A 15 -16.27 9.56 -12.78
N GLY A 16 -16.70 9.51 -11.54
CA GLY A 16 -17.29 10.66 -10.87
C GLY A 16 -16.22 11.48 -10.20
N SER A 17 -15.24 12.04 -10.93
CA SER A 17 -14.45 13.14 -10.36
C SER A 17 -15.39 14.35 -10.26
N HIS A 18 -15.94 14.57 -9.08
CA HIS A 18 -16.70 15.78 -8.75
C HIS A 18 -16.07 16.42 -7.53
N GLY A 19 -15.08 17.25 -7.81
CA GLY A 19 -14.46 18.14 -6.86
C GLY A 19 -13.42 18.95 -7.61
N ASP A 20 -13.85 19.89 -8.46
CA ASP A 20 -12.98 21.00 -8.81
C ASP A 20 -12.68 21.69 -7.47
N GLY A 21 -11.50 21.41 -6.91
CA GLY A 21 -10.96 22.08 -5.74
C GLY A 21 -11.16 23.58 -5.95
N GLY A 22 -11.97 24.19 -5.08
CA GLY A 22 -12.36 25.57 -5.22
C GLY A 22 -11.11 26.42 -5.29
N SER A 23 -10.94 27.22 -6.35
CA SER A 23 -9.86 28.19 -6.46
C SER A 23 -9.85 29.08 -5.21
N GLY A 24 -8.91 28.82 -4.32
CA GLY A 24 -8.67 29.60 -3.12
C GLY A 24 -8.28 31.03 -3.46
N GLY A 25 -8.93 31.96 -2.76
CA GLY A 25 -8.58 33.37 -2.55
C GLY A 25 -7.85 34.13 -3.67
N SER A 26 -8.61 34.92 -4.44
CA SER A 26 -8.06 36.14 -5.03
C SER A 26 -7.51 37.04 -3.92
N GLY A 27 -6.18 37.21 -3.87
CA GLY A 27 -5.50 38.14 -2.97
C GLY A 27 -6.22 39.49 -2.90
N GLY A 28 -6.55 39.91 -1.69
CA GLY A 28 -7.19 41.20 -1.45
C GLY A 28 -6.29 42.34 -1.93
N LEU A 29 -6.87 43.35 -2.57
CA LEU A 29 -6.19 44.63 -2.82
C LEU A 29 -5.93 45.30 -1.45
N PHE A 30 -4.76 45.05 -0.87
CA PHE A 30 -4.32 45.68 0.37
C PHE A 30 -3.77 47.10 0.13
N PRO A 31 -3.91 48.02 1.10
CA PRO A 31 -3.36 49.36 1.00
C PRO A 31 -1.83 49.34 0.96
N SER A 32 -1.23 50.27 0.21
CA SER A 32 0.22 50.44 0.04
C SER A 32 0.94 50.50 1.39
N GLY A 33 1.74 49.46 1.71
CA GLY A 33 2.67 49.47 2.84
C GLY A 33 2.91 48.13 3.56
N SER A 34 2.07 47.11 3.37
CA SER A 34 2.28 45.76 3.94
C SER A 34 2.18 44.68 2.87
N GLY A 35 3.09 43.71 2.86
CA GLY A 35 2.97 42.50 2.07
C GLY A 35 1.62 41.83 2.32
N GLY A 36 0.96 41.37 1.28
CA GLY A 36 -0.35 40.72 1.39
C GLY A 36 -0.17 39.21 1.45
N ASP A 37 -0.75 38.54 2.43
CA ASP A 37 -0.64 37.09 2.57
C ASP A 37 -1.20 36.34 1.35
N GLY A 38 -0.56 35.23 1.04
CA GLY A 38 -1.01 34.23 0.09
C GLY A 38 -2.36 33.63 0.50
N GLY A 39 -3.17 33.25 -0.49
CA GLY A 39 -4.43 32.55 -0.22
C GLY A 39 -4.22 31.04 -0.19
N ASP A 40 -4.79 30.36 0.79
CA ASP A 40 -4.68 28.89 0.89
C ASP A 40 -5.32 28.18 -0.31
N GLY A 41 -4.71 27.04 -0.67
CA GLY A 41 -5.24 26.05 -1.57
C GLY A 41 -6.56 25.47 -1.08
N GLY A 42 -7.40 25.01 -2.01
CA GLY A 42 -8.64 24.32 -1.67
C GLY A 42 -8.46 22.80 -1.75
N ASP A 43 -8.94 22.09 -0.74
CA ASP A 43 -8.91 20.62 -0.72
C ASP A 43 -9.68 20.02 -1.89
N ALA A 44 -9.19 18.88 -2.36
CA ALA A 44 -9.84 18.17 -3.44
C ALA A 44 -11.02 17.32 -2.97
N GLY A 45 -11.83 16.86 -3.93
CA GLY A 45 -12.94 15.94 -3.64
C GLY A 45 -12.54 14.48 -3.78
N ASP A 46 -13.15 13.64 -2.95
CA ASP A 46 -12.90 12.20 -2.93
C ASP A 46 -13.48 11.46 -4.15
N GLY A 47 -12.82 10.37 -4.50
CA GLY A 47 -13.27 9.37 -5.45
C GLY A 47 -14.52 8.64 -4.96
N GLN A 48 -15.33 8.18 -5.90
CA GLN A 48 -16.55 7.41 -5.60
C GLN A 48 -16.29 5.91 -5.65
N ASP A 49 -16.83 5.17 -4.69
CA ASP A 49 -16.84 3.70 -4.71
C ASP A 49 -17.69 3.16 -5.85
N LEU A 50 -17.26 2.04 -6.42
CA LEU A 50 -18.00 1.38 -7.48
C LEU A 50 -18.13 -0.13 -7.30
N ILE A 51 -19.38 -0.60 -7.36
CA ILE A 51 -19.73 -2.02 -7.50
C ILE A 51 -20.40 -2.24 -8.86
N THR A 52 -19.80 -3.06 -9.72
CA THR A 52 -20.31 -3.26 -11.09
C THR A 52 -21.41 -4.30 -11.18
N PHE A 53 -21.37 -5.32 -10.33
CA PHE A 53 -22.43 -6.30 -10.21
C PHE A 53 -22.68 -6.60 -8.74
N LEU A 54 -23.86 -6.22 -8.26
CA LEU A 54 -24.31 -6.51 -6.91
C LEU A 54 -25.44 -7.54 -6.97
N ASN A 55 -25.24 -8.69 -6.34
CA ASN A 55 -26.27 -9.70 -6.16
C ASN A 55 -26.79 -9.73 -4.72
N GLU A 56 -27.99 -9.18 -4.55
CA GLU A 56 -28.74 -9.19 -3.28
C GLU A 56 -29.80 -10.30 -3.24
N THR A 57 -29.95 -11.08 -4.31
CA THR A 57 -31.02 -12.08 -4.44
C THR A 57 -30.52 -13.36 -5.12
N ASN A 58 -31.43 -14.27 -5.48
CA ASN A 58 -31.04 -15.52 -6.14
C ASN A 58 -30.98 -15.34 -7.65
N LEU A 59 -29.81 -15.55 -8.22
CA LEU A 59 -29.50 -15.60 -9.64
C LEU A 59 -29.41 -17.08 -10.07
N TYR A 60 -30.27 -17.51 -11.00
CA TYR A 60 -30.30 -18.89 -11.48
C TYR A 60 -29.92 -19.00 -12.96
N GLY A 61 -29.09 -20.00 -13.24
CA GLY A 61 -28.54 -20.33 -14.54
C GLY A 61 -29.59 -20.75 -15.54
N SER A 62 -29.20 -20.73 -16.80
CA SER A 62 -30.05 -21.09 -17.93
C SER A 62 -29.79 -22.53 -18.37
N SER A 63 -30.58 -23.03 -19.33
CA SER A 63 -30.19 -24.25 -20.02
C SER A 63 -29.02 -24.03 -21.00
N GLN A 64 -28.45 -22.81 -21.01
CA GLN A 64 -27.27 -22.17 -21.65
C GLN A 64 -25.90 -22.51 -21.04
N LYS A 65 -24.79 -22.11 -21.67
CA LYS A 65 -23.56 -21.85 -20.90
C LYS A 65 -23.72 -20.45 -20.35
N ASP A 66 -23.44 -20.24 -19.09
CA ASP A 66 -23.60 -18.96 -18.43
C ASP A 66 -22.24 -18.26 -18.28
N LEU A 67 -22.25 -16.95 -18.50
CA LEU A 67 -21.06 -16.10 -18.45
C LEU A 67 -21.40 -14.84 -17.67
N ILE A 68 -20.73 -14.64 -16.55
CA ILE A 68 -20.73 -13.40 -15.78
C ILE A 68 -19.41 -12.68 -16.05
N LYS A 69 -19.50 -11.41 -16.46
CA LYS A 69 -18.37 -10.52 -16.64
C LYS A 69 -18.67 -9.20 -15.96
N ALA A 70 -17.83 -8.81 -15.01
CA ALA A 70 -17.93 -7.54 -14.32
C ALA A 70 -16.57 -6.84 -14.28
N LYS A 71 -16.57 -5.52 -14.40
CA LYS A 71 -15.35 -4.71 -14.26
C LYS A 71 -15.72 -3.38 -13.60
N ALA A 72 -15.21 -3.15 -12.40
CA ALA A 72 -15.28 -1.88 -11.69
C ALA A 72 -13.98 -1.08 -11.86
N LEU A 73 -14.10 0.24 -11.76
CA LEU A 73 -13.05 1.25 -11.74
C LEU A 73 -13.47 2.22 -10.62
N GLY A 74 -12.62 2.40 -9.62
CA GLY A 74 -12.82 3.36 -8.54
C GLY A 74 -12.71 4.79 -9.07
N GLY A 75 -13.40 5.72 -8.42
CA GLY A 75 -13.19 7.15 -8.71
C GLY A 75 -11.79 7.57 -8.25
N HIS A 76 -11.12 8.40 -9.03
CA HIS A 76 -9.86 9.01 -8.61
C HIS A 76 -10.14 10.16 -7.63
N GLY A 77 -9.22 10.34 -6.68
CA GLY A 77 -9.15 11.56 -5.89
C GLY A 77 -8.86 12.78 -6.77
N GLY A 78 -9.42 13.93 -6.42
CA GLY A 78 -9.04 15.21 -7.03
C GLY A 78 -7.64 15.64 -6.58
N GLY A 79 -6.93 16.44 -7.38
CA GLY A 79 -5.70 17.09 -6.90
C GLY A 79 -6.01 18.32 -6.04
N GLY A 80 -5.16 18.59 -5.05
CA GLY A 80 -5.27 19.78 -4.22
C GLY A 80 -5.10 21.08 -5.02
N GLY A 81 -5.71 22.17 -4.54
CA GLY A 81 -5.47 23.51 -5.08
C GLY A 81 -4.15 24.08 -4.57
N GLY A 82 -3.36 24.75 -5.43
CA GLY A 82 -2.09 25.35 -4.99
C GLY A 82 -2.26 26.54 -4.03
N GLY A 83 -1.30 26.69 -3.12
CA GLY A 83 -1.17 27.87 -2.27
C GLY A 83 -0.76 29.11 -3.06
N GLY A 84 -1.37 30.26 -2.77
CA GLY A 84 -0.95 31.55 -3.33
C GLY A 84 0.35 32.02 -2.67
N GLY A 85 1.26 32.62 -3.44
CA GLY A 85 2.47 33.24 -2.87
C GLY A 85 2.17 34.51 -2.06
N GLY A 86 3.00 34.76 -1.04
CA GLY A 86 2.99 36.00 -0.28
C GLY A 86 3.44 37.19 -1.12
N GLY A 87 2.79 38.34 -0.93
CA GLY A 87 3.18 39.59 -1.54
C GLY A 87 4.37 40.20 -0.79
N GLY A 88 5.39 40.67 -1.51
CA GLY A 88 6.55 41.32 -0.92
C GLY A 88 6.22 42.60 -0.14
N GLY A 89 7.08 42.92 0.82
CA GLY A 89 7.10 44.15 1.59
C GLY A 89 7.36 45.37 0.70
N ALA A 90 6.97 46.55 1.19
CA ALA A 90 7.27 47.80 0.51
C ALA A 90 8.47 48.46 1.18
N ASP A 91 9.43 48.95 0.40
CA ASP A 91 10.58 49.70 0.92
C ASP A 91 10.15 50.90 1.79
N GLY A 92 10.97 51.26 2.77
CA GLY A 92 10.74 52.42 3.62
C GLY A 92 10.79 53.74 2.83
N ASP A 93 9.78 54.60 3.01
CA ASP A 93 9.80 55.97 2.47
C ASP A 93 10.31 56.99 3.52
N ASP A 94 11.30 57.82 3.15
CA ASP A 94 11.81 59.00 3.88
C ASP A 94 11.95 58.83 5.43
N ALA A 95 13.01 58.11 5.85
CA ALA A 95 13.35 57.82 7.25
C ALA A 95 12.29 56.99 8.00
N GLY A 96 11.52 56.20 7.27
CA GLY A 96 10.59 55.20 7.79
C GLY A 96 11.16 53.80 7.69
N ASP A 97 10.68 52.94 8.61
CA ASP A 97 10.92 51.50 8.59
C ASP A 97 10.26 50.88 7.36
N ALA A 98 10.85 49.81 6.87
CA ALA A 98 10.30 49.09 5.74
C ALA A 98 9.08 48.23 6.11
N GLY A 99 8.32 47.84 5.09
CA GLY A 99 7.21 46.93 5.23
C GLY A 99 7.67 45.48 5.22
N ASN A 100 7.06 44.67 6.07
CA ASN A 100 7.30 43.23 6.11
C ASN A 100 6.74 42.54 4.86
N GLY A 101 7.38 41.42 4.50
CA GLY A 101 6.86 40.46 3.54
C GLY A 101 5.59 39.77 4.03
N GLY A 102 4.70 39.39 3.11
CA GLY A 102 3.52 38.59 3.41
C GLY A 102 3.86 37.10 3.39
N SER A 103 3.20 36.30 4.22
CA SER A 103 3.42 34.84 4.23
C SER A 103 2.84 34.17 2.98
N GLY A 104 3.44 33.06 2.58
CA GLY A 104 2.88 32.14 1.59
C GLY A 104 1.63 31.44 2.11
N GLY A 105 0.68 31.16 1.22
CA GLY A 105 -0.50 30.35 1.53
C GLY A 105 -0.19 28.86 1.43
N SER A 106 -0.83 28.04 2.27
CA SER A 106 -0.63 26.60 2.24
C SER A 106 -1.20 25.97 0.97
N GLY A 107 -0.60 24.88 0.51
CA GLY A 107 -1.15 24.00 -0.50
C GLY A 107 -2.37 23.25 0.02
N GLY A 108 -3.33 22.93 -0.85
CA GLY A 108 -4.49 22.11 -0.52
C GLY A 108 -4.17 20.62 -0.63
N ASP A 109 -4.87 19.82 0.16
CA ASP A 109 -4.70 18.37 0.19
C ASP A 109 -5.33 17.70 -1.05
N GLY A 110 -4.70 16.60 -1.46
CA GLY A 110 -5.24 15.66 -2.44
C GLY A 110 -6.41 14.86 -1.87
N GLY A 111 -7.38 14.56 -2.72
CA GLY A 111 -8.54 13.78 -2.32
C GLY A 111 -8.24 12.29 -2.29
N ASP A 112 -8.91 11.54 -1.43
CA ASP A 112 -8.81 10.08 -1.40
C ASP A 112 -9.50 9.48 -2.64
N ALA A 113 -9.06 8.30 -3.04
CA ALA A 113 -9.72 7.56 -4.11
C ALA A 113 -10.83 6.64 -3.60
N GLY A 114 -11.70 6.23 -4.53
CA GLY A 114 -12.79 5.29 -4.24
C GLY A 114 -12.43 3.83 -4.53
N ASP A 115 -13.08 2.94 -3.81
CA ASP A 115 -12.90 1.49 -3.95
C ASP A 115 -13.62 0.93 -5.19
N ALA A 116 -13.20 -0.25 -5.64
CA ALA A 116 -13.78 -0.91 -6.79
C ALA A 116 -13.97 -2.41 -6.60
N THR A 117 -15.21 -2.85 -6.60
CA THR A 117 -15.56 -4.28 -6.61
C THR A 117 -16.17 -4.71 -7.93
N GLY A 118 -15.50 -5.63 -8.62
CA GLY A 118 -15.98 -6.21 -9.88
C GLY A 118 -17.32 -6.89 -9.69
N LEU A 119 -17.35 -7.97 -8.90
CA LEU A 119 -18.56 -8.71 -8.55
C LEU A 119 -18.69 -8.78 -7.04
N SER A 120 -19.81 -8.32 -6.50
CA SER A 120 -20.19 -8.48 -5.10
C SER A 120 -21.42 -9.38 -4.99
N ASN A 121 -21.30 -10.49 -4.27
CA ASN A 121 -22.40 -11.37 -3.88
C ASN A 121 -22.61 -11.28 -2.38
N SER A 122 -23.65 -10.54 -1.99
CA SER A 122 -23.99 -10.29 -0.59
C SER A 122 -24.29 -11.58 0.18
N ALA A 123 -24.27 -11.52 1.52
CA ALA A 123 -24.56 -12.66 2.39
C ALA A 123 -25.89 -13.39 2.11
N SER A 124 -26.90 -12.69 1.60
CA SER A 124 -28.18 -13.28 1.21
C SER A 124 -28.25 -13.72 -0.27
N GLY A 125 -27.22 -13.41 -1.05
CA GLY A 125 -27.14 -13.65 -2.48
C GLY A 125 -26.77 -15.10 -2.79
N LEU A 126 -27.48 -15.67 -3.77
CA LEU A 126 -27.16 -16.96 -4.37
C LEU A 126 -26.87 -16.76 -5.86
N ILE A 127 -25.71 -17.19 -6.33
CA ILE A 127 -25.39 -17.34 -7.75
C ILE A 127 -25.34 -18.83 -8.05
N ASP A 128 -26.34 -19.37 -8.74
CA ASP A 128 -26.39 -20.78 -9.15
C ASP A 128 -26.37 -20.84 -10.68
N LEU A 129 -25.28 -21.32 -11.30
CA LEU A 129 -25.12 -21.35 -12.78
C LEU A 129 -25.56 -22.67 -13.42
N GLY A 130 -25.93 -23.67 -12.62
CA GLY A 130 -26.53 -24.91 -13.11
C GLY A 130 -25.55 -26.06 -13.27
N ASN A 131 -25.46 -26.65 -14.46
CA ASN A 131 -24.73 -27.92 -14.66
C ASN A 131 -24.05 -27.93 -16.04
N ARG A 132 -23.40 -26.82 -16.41
CA ARG A 132 -22.88 -26.58 -17.76
C ARG A 132 -21.40 -26.19 -17.64
N ARG A 133 -20.84 -25.56 -18.67
CA ARG A 133 -19.46 -25.03 -18.58
C ARG A 133 -19.61 -23.53 -18.45
N ASP A 134 -19.49 -23.07 -17.22
CA ASP A 134 -19.87 -21.74 -16.81
C ASP A 134 -18.64 -20.93 -16.40
N VAL A 135 -18.75 -19.62 -16.56
CA VAL A 135 -17.59 -18.73 -16.39
C VAL A 135 -18.00 -17.48 -15.63
N ILE A 136 -17.32 -17.22 -14.52
CA ILE A 136 -17.36 -15.96 -13.78
C ILE A 136 -16.01 -15.29 -13.96
N LYS A 137 -16.01 -14.05 -14.46
CA LYS A 137 -14.84 -13.19 -14.49
C LYS A 137 -15.17 -11.84 -13.92
N ALA A 138 -14.45 -11.39 -12.92
CA ALA A 138 -14.64 -10.07 -12.36
C ALA A 138 -13.31 -9.38 -12.10
N ILE A 139 -13.30 -8.06 -12.30
CA ILE A 139 -12.13 -7.21 -12.13
C ILE A 139 -12.54 -6.00 -11.29
N GLY A 140 -11.84 -5.72 -10.20
CA GLY A 140 -11.90 -4.47 -9.46
C GLY A 140 -10.58 -3.74 -9.61
N ILE A 141 -10.64 -2.44 -9.89
CA ILE A 141 -9.46 -1.57 -9.99
C ILE A 141 -9.76 -0.34 -9.15
N GLY A 142 -9.08 -0.20 -8.01
CA GLY A 142 -9.20 0.95 -7.13
C GLY A 142 -8.88 2.25 -7.85
N GLY A 143 -9.39 3.36 -7.33
CA GLY A 143 -9.00 4.68 -7.80
C GLY A 143 -7.61 5.05 -7.31
N ASN A 144 -6.93 5.94 -8.03
CA ASN A 144 -5.69 6.55 -7.55
C ASN A 144 -6.01 7.77 -6.67
N GLY A 145 -5.23 7.95 -5.62
CA GLY A 145 -5.26 9.13 -4.77
C GLY A 145 -4.90 10.39 -5.55
N GLY A 146 -5.40 11.53 -5.08
CA GLY A 146 -5.05 12.84 -5.62
C GLY A 146 -3.73 13.34 -5.05
N GLY A 147 -2.90 14.02 -5.84
CA GLY A 147 -1.71 14.67 -5.30
C GLY A 147 -2.06 15.89 -4.45
N GLY A 148 -1.30 16.10 -3.38
CA GLY A 148 -1.26 17.36 -2.65
C GLY A 148 -0.66 18.47 -3.50
N ALA A 149 -0.98 19.72 -3.18
CA ALA A 149 -0.44 20.87 -3.89
C ALA A 149 0.69 21.52 -3.11
N GLY A 150 1.63 22.16 -3.80
CA GLY A 150 2.69 22.90 -3.13
C GLY A 150 2.20 24.15 -2.40
N GLY A 151 2.92 24.51 -1.35
CA GLY A 151 2.78 25.78 -0.64
C GLY A 151 3.28 26.96 -1.47
N GLY A 152 2.76 28.14 -1.20
CA GLY A 152 3.24 29.38 -1.79
C GLY A 152 4.51 29.86 -1.08
N GLY A 153 5.46 30.47 -1.80
CA GLY A 153 6.61 31.11 -1.16
C GLY A 153 6.21 32.34 -0.34
N GLY A 154 7.01 32.64 0.68
CA GLY A 154 6.97 33.88 1.44
C GLY A 154 7.40 35.08 0.58
N GLY A 155 6.91 36.25 0.95
CA GLY A 155 7.33 37.51 0.31
C GLY A 155 8.60 38.04 0.95
N ASP A 156 9.54 38.52 0.14
CA ASP A 156 10.69 39.28 0.63
C ASP A 156 10.24 40.56 1.34
N ALA A 157 11.00 41.01 2.30
CA ALA A 157 10.75 42.28 2.96
C ALA A 157 11.35 43.47 2.18
N GLY A 158 10.91 44.68 2.52
CA GLY A 158 11.51 45.90 1.98
C GLY A 158 12.76 46.34 2.76
N ASP A 159 13.60 47.14 2.13
CA ASP A 159 14.78 47.72 2.76
C ASP A 159 14.43 48.99 3.57
N GLY A 160 15.14 49.15 4.69
CA GLY A 160 15.10 50.34 5.52
C GLY A 160 15.70 51.55 4.80
N SER A 161 15.12 52.73 5.01
CA SER A 161 15.58 53.95 4.34
C SER A 161 16.76 54.62 5.06
N ASN A 162 17.76 55.09 4.30
CA ASN A 162 18.90 55.79 4.90
C ASN A 162 18.48 57.10 5.59
N GLY A 163 19.03 57.35 6.77
CA GLY A 163 18.86 58.57 7.53
C GLY A 163 19.49 59.77 6.83
N VAL A 164 18.92 60.97 7.03
CA VAL A 164 19.40 62.21 6.42
C VAL A 164 19.71 63.26 7.48
N ASN A 165 20.88 63.91 7.41
CA ASN A 165 21.32 65.01 8.28
C ASN A 165 21.33 64.67 9.79
N GLY A 166 21.93 63.55 10.18
CA GLY A 166 22.02 63.14 11.58
C GLY A 166 20.75 62.46 12.10
N GLY A 167 19.80 62.16 11.21
CA GLY A 167 18.68 61.27 11.50
C GLY A 167 19.12 59.80 11.42
N ASP A 168 18.47 58.96 12.20
CA ASP A 168 18.70 57.52 12.18
C ASP A 168 18.21 56.91 10.84
N GLY A 169 18.83 55.81 10.42
CA GLY A 169 18.32 54.98 9.33
C GLY A 169 17.11 54.18 9.80
N GLY A 170 16.19 53.87 8.88
CA GLY A 170 15.04 53.01 9.14
C GLY A 170 15.43 51.54 9.20
N ASP A 171 14.70 50.76 9.98
CA ASP A 171 14.91 49.31 10.06
C ASP A 171 14.40 48.62 8.77
N GLY A 172 15.08 47.56 8.36
CA GLY A 172 14.61 46.65 7.32
C GLY A 172 13.42 45.82 7.81
N GLY A 173 12.58 45.36 6.88
CA GLY A 173 11.40 44.58 7.24
C GLY A 173 11.74 43.11 7.43
N ASP A 174 10.93 42.40 8.23
CA ASP A 174 11.02 40.93 8.30
C ASP A 174 10.31 40.30 7.10
N ALA A 175 10.87 39.22 6.58
CA ALA A 175 10.28 38.51 5.46
C ALA A 175 9.07 37.67 5.87
N GLY A 176 8.31 37.22 4.88
CA GLY A 176 7.22 36.27 5.08
C GLY A 176 7.73 34.83 5.07
N ASP A 177 7.14 33.98 5.90
CA ASP A 177 7.35 32.53 5.86
C ASP A 177 6.74 31.91 4.60
N GLY A 178 7.32 30.82 4.13
CA GLY A 178 6.74 29.94 3.12
C GLY A 178 5.52 29.17 3.65
N GLY A 179 4.58 28.87 2.76
CA GLY A 179 3.41 28.06 3.06
C GLY A 179 3.75 26.57 3.05
N ASP A 180 3.09 25.77 3.89
CA ASP A 180 3.24 24.32 3.86
C ASP A 180 2.62 23.71 2.58
N GLY A 181 3.18 22.60 2.10
CA GLY A 181 2.59 21.75 1.08
C GLY A 181 1.41 20.92 1.61
N GLY A 182 0.46 20.60 0.74
CA GLY A 182 -0.68 19.74 1.07
C GLY A 182 -0.34 18.26 0.98
N ASP A 183 -1.06 17.42 1.74
CA ASP A 183 -0.86 15.97 1.74
C ASP A 183 -1.45 15.31 0.48
N GLY A 184 -0.87 14.20 0.04
CA GLY A 184 -1.42 13.33 -1.00
C GLY A 184 -2.54 12.44 -0.45
N GLY A 185 -3.57 12.21 -1.26
CA GLY A 185 -4.70 11.35 -0.90
C GLY A 185 -4.39 9.86 -1.00
N ASP A 186 -5.05 9.06 -0.19
CA ASP A 186 -4.93 7.60 -0.21
C ASP A 186 -5.59 7.01 -1.46
N ALA A 187 -5.07 5.88 -1.93
CA ALA A 187 -5.68 5.14 -3.03
C ALA A 187 -6.82 4.23 -2.59
N GLY A 188 -7.64 3.82 -3.54
CA GLY A 188 -8.75 2.89 -3.31
C GLY A 188 -8.36 1.44 -3.52
N ASP A 189 -9.11 0.54 -2.90
CA ASP A 189 -8.94 -0.90 -3.02
C ASP A 189 -9.57 -1.45 -4.29
N GLY A 190 -8.94 -2.47 -4.88
CA GLY A 190 -9.48 -3.22 -6.01
C GLY A 190 -9.82 -4.65 -5.63
N ILE A 191 -11.10 -5.02 -5.73
CA ILE A 191 -11.57 -6.39 -5.48
C ILE A 191 -12.19 -7.00 -6.72
N GLY A 192 -11.65 -8.13 -7.19
CA GLY A 192 -12.19 -8.86 -8.32
C GLY A 192 -13.56 -9.44 -8.03
N ILE A 193 -13.61 -10.45 -7.15
CA ILE A 193 -14.82 -11.10 -6.67
C ILE A 193 -14.86 -10.95 -5.16
N ASP A 194 -15.96 -10.40 -4.64
CA ASP A 194 -16.30 -10.37 -3.23
C ASP A 194 -17.54 -11.25 -3.00
N ASN A 195 -17.36 -12.37 -2.30
CA ASN A 195 -18.44 -13.30 -2.03
C ASN A 195 -18.65 -13.47 -0.53
N SER A 196 -19.73 -12.91 0.01
CA SER A 196 -20.22 -13.23 1.36
C SER A 196 -21.40 -14.20 1.35
N GLY A 197 -22.01 -14.44 0.18
CA GLY A 197 -23.14 -15.36 -0.01
C GLY A 197 -22.71 -16.72 -0.55
N THR A 198 -23.54 -17.30 -1.43
CA THR A 198 -23.24 -18.58 -2.09
C THR A 198 -23.03 -18.40 -3.58
N ILE A 199 -21.90 -18.87 -4.10
CA ILE A 199 -21.66 -19.11 -5.53
C ILE A 199 -21.64 -20.62 -5.75
N ASN A 200 -22.45 -21.10 -6.69
CA ASN A 200 -22.55 -22.49 -7.11
C ASN A 200 -22.52 -22.55 -8.63
N THR A 201 -21.43 -23.04 -9.23
CA THR A 201 -21.38 -23.22 -10.70
C THR A 201 -22.01 -24.56 -11.12
N GLY A 202 -22.05 -25.51 -10.18
CA GLY A 202 -22.61 -26.85 -10.32
C GLY A 202 -21.84 -27.73 -11.32
N ASN A 203 -22.42 -28.81 -11.84
CA ASN A 203 -21.59 -29.77 -12.61
C ASN A 203 -21.06 -29.14 -13.91
N GLY A 204 -19.78 -29.28 -14.23
CA GLY A 204 -19.25 -28.56 -15.35
C GLY A 204 -17.79 -28.78 -15.65
N ARG A 205 -17.23 -27.73 -16.23
CA ARG A 205 -15.80 -27.43 -16.23
C ARG A 205 -15.81 -25.93 -16.22
N ASP A 206 -15.82 -25.42 -15.02
CA ASP A 206 -16.20 -24.07 -14.71
C ASP A 206 -14.95 -23.26 -14.45
N ILE A 207 -15.10 -21.96 -14.61
CA ILE A 207 -14.00 -21.03 -14.44
C ILE A 207 -14.49 -19.88 -13.58
N ILE A 208 -13.87 -19.70 -12.42
CA ILE A 208 -14.06 -18.53 -11.58
C ILE A 208 -12.76 -17.76 -11.57
N MET A 209 -12.78 -16.51 -12.03
CA MET A 209 -11.61 -15.67 -12.03
C MET A 209 -11.89 -14.29 -11.47
N GLY A 210 -11.12 -13.91 -10.48
CA GLY A 210 -11.13 -12.59 -9.88
C GLY A 210 -9.77 -11.91 -10.04
N THR A 211 -9.79 -10.63 -10.38
CA THR A 211 -8.59 -9.79 -10.40
C THR A 211 -8.85 -8.51 -9.64
N GLY A 212 -8.12 -8.28 -8.56
CA GLY A 212 -8.13 -7.04 -7.80
C GLY A 212 -6.83 -6.28 -8.04
N ILE A 213 -6.95 -4.98 -8.30
CA ILE A 213 -5.83 -4.07 -8.51
C ILE A 213 -6.07 -2.85 -7.63
N GLY A 214 -5.25 -2.65 -6.60
CA GLY A 214 -5.28 -1.41 -5.82
C GLY A 214 -4.88 -0.21 -6.68
N GLY A 215 -5.35 0.98 -6.31
CA GLY A 215 -4.86 2.20 -6.94
C GLY A 215 -3.56 2.69 -6.32
N ASP A 216 -2.91 3.65 -6.98
CA ASP A 216 -1.69 4.28 -6.48
C ASP A 216 -2.01 5.47 -5.57
N GLY A 217 -1.22 5.66 -4.51
CA GLY A 217 -1.34 6.81 -3.62
C GLY A 217 -1.02 8.13 -4.34
N GLY A 218 -1.50 9.25 -3.78
CA GLY A 218 -1.14 10.58 -4.26
C GLY A 218 0.20 11.05 -3.67
N ASP A 219 0.98 11.79 -4.46
CA ASP A 219 2.20 12.44 -3.97
C ASP A 219 1.87 13.61 -3.03
N GLY A 220 2.75 13.88 -2.07
CA GLY A 220 2.69 15.08 -1.24
C GLY A 220 3.10 16.34 -2.03
N GLY A 221 2.63 17.50 -1.58
CA GLY A 221 3.05 18.79 -2.13
C GLY A 221 4.32 19.33 -1.47
N ASP A 222 5.15 20.04 -2.22
CA ASP A 222 6.35 20.69 -1.68
C ASP A 222 5.99 21.89 -0.76
N GLY A 223 6.83 22.16 0.23
CA GLY A 223 6.77 23.40 0.99
C GLY A 223 7.18 24.61 0.14
N GLY A 224 6.66 25.79 0.46
CA GLY A 224 7.11 27.05 -0.14
C GLY A 224 8.36 27.59 0.56
N ASP A 225 9.24 28.25 -0.18
CA ASP A 225 10.43 28.89 0.41
C ASP A 225 10.04 30.11 1.26
N GLY A 226 10.83 30.43 2.29
CA GLY A 226 10.76 31.69 3.02
C GLY A 226 11.26 32.87 2.18
N GLY A 227 10.80 34.08 2.49
CA GLY A 227 11.31 35.31 1.85
C GLY A 227 12.60 35.81 2.49
N ASP A 228 13.34 36.68 1.78
CA ASP A 228 14.55 37.31 2.32
C ASP A 228 14.22 38.55 3.18
N GLY A 229 14.95 38.72 4.29
CA GLY A 229 14.84 39.87 5.18
C GLY A 229 15.41 41.14 4.55
N GLY A 230 14.85 42.30 4.92
CA GLY A 230 15.26 43.59 4.36
C GLY A 230 16.49 44.17 5.03
N ASP A 231 17.32 44.88 4.26
CA ASP A 231 18.52 45.51 4.80
C ASP A 231 18.17 46.72 5.70
N GLY A 232 18.98 46.97 6.73
CA GLY A 232 18.85 48.16 7.57
C GLY A 232 19.41 49.41 6.88
N GLY A 233 18.73 50.56 6.99
CA GLY A 233 19.20 51.81 6.40
C GLY A 233 20.38 52.43 7.16
N ASP A 234 21.30 53.08 6.44
CA ASP A 234 22.45 53.76 7.07
C ASP A 234 22.03 54.96 7.93
N GLY A 235 22.79 55.23 9.00
CA GLY A 235 22.65 56.44 9.78
C GLY A 235 23.11 57.68 9.02
N GLY A 236 22.34 58.78 9.10
CA GLY A 236 22.66 59.98 8.35
C GLY A 236 23.89 60.73 8.88
N ASP A 237 24.83 61.05 7.99
CA ASP A 237 25.96 61.93 8.28
C ASP A 237 25.50 63.35 8.67
N ALA A 238 26.21 63.97 9.62
CA ALA A 238 25.92 65.35 10.02
C ALA A 238 27.16 66.11 10.47
N THR A 239 27.07 67.44 10.35
CA THR A 239 28.07 68.37 10.88
C THR A 239 27.45 69.22 11.99
N GLY A 240 28.04 69.20 13.18
CA GLY A 240 27.61 70.01 14.32
C GLY A 240 26.38 69.49 15.09
N VAL A 241 25.88 68.30 14.78
CA VAL A 241 24.95 67.50 15.58
C VAL A 241 25.42 66.04 15.57
N PRO A 242 25.03 65.21 16.57
CA PRO A 242 25.39 63.79 16.58
C PRO A 242 24.95 63.09 15.30
N ALA A 243 25.75 62.14 14.84
CA ALA A 243 25.37 61.27 13.72
C ALA A 243 24.17 60.41 14.09
N GLY A 244 23.39 60.05 13.07
CA GLY A 244 22.32 59.06 13.21
C GLY A 244 22.89 57.66 13.40
N ASN A 245 22.17 56.83 14.15
CA ASN A 245 22.42 55.39 14.17
C ASN A 245 21.85 54.75 12.91
N ALA A 246 22.40 53.61 12.52
CA ALA A 246 21.80 52.79 11.48
C ALA A 246 20.56 52.04 11.97
N GLY A 247 19.73 51.67 11.02
CA GLY A 247 18.65 50.70 11.20
C GLY A 247 19.17 49.28 11.25
N TRP A 248 18.41 48.42 11.92
CA TRP A 248 18.64 46.98 11.99
C TRP A 248 18.09 46.33 10.73
N ALA A 249 18.72 45.26 10.29
CA ALA A 249 18.12 44.41 9.27
C ALA A 249 16.95 43.61 9.82
N GLY A 250 16.05 43.22 8.93
CA GLY A 250 14.99 42.27 9.23
C GLY A 250 15.45 40.82 9.06
N ASP A 251 14.73 39.93 9.74
CA ASP A 251 14.99 38.49 9.69
C ASP A 251 14.43 37.88 8.39
N GLY A 252 15.08 36.83 7.89
CA GLY A 252 14.57 36.00 6.80
C GLY A 252 13.40 35.13 7.27
N GLY A 253 12.51 34.76 6.34
CA GLY A 253 11.34 33.94 6.62
C GLY A 253 11.68 32.46 6.70
N ASP A 254 10.96 31.69 7.50
CA ASP A 254 11.12 30.24 7.54
C ASP A 254 10.53 29.59 6.27
N GLY A 255 11.11 28.49 5.80
CA GLY A 255 10.55 27.66 4.75
C GLY A 255 9.35 26.83 5.25
N GLY A 256 8.39 26.59 4.38
CA GLY A 256 7.22 25.74 4.64
C GLY A 256 7.58 24.25 4.65
N ASN A 257 6.85 23.46 5.42
CA ASN A 257 7.03 22.00 5.42
C ASN A 257 6.36 21.37 4.20
N ALA A 258 6.86 20.22 3.77
CA ALA A 258 6.21 19.44 2.73
C ALA A 258 5.04 18.60 3.26
N GLY A 259 4.12 18.30 2.36
CA GLY A 259 3.05 17.35 2.56
C GLY A 259 3.53 15.89 2.49
N HIS A 260 2.85 15.03 3.23
CA HIS A 260 3.05 13.59 3.21
C HIS A 260 2.36 12.95 2.01
N ALA A 261 2.87 11.81 1.54
CA ALA A 261 2.21 11.04 0.50
C ALA A 261 1.08 10.15 1.02
N GLY A 262 0.14 9.86 0.13
CA GLY A 262 -0.91 8.87 0.34
C GLY A 262 -0.42 7.44 0.10
N ASN A 263 -1.11 6.48 0.72
CA ASN A 263 -0.80 5.06 0.61
C ASN A 263 -1.42 4.43 -0.64
N GLY A 264 -0.78 3.38 -1.16
CA GLY A 264 -1.32 2.53 -2.20
C GLY A 264 -2.44 1.62 -1.69
N GLY A 265 -3.39 1.29 -2.56
CA GLY A 265 -4.56 0.49 -2.21
C GLY A 265 -4.31 -1.01 -2.30
N ASP A 266 -5.14 -1.81 -1.64
CA ASP A 266 -5.02 -3.27 -1.68
C ASP A 266 -5.65 -3.86 -2.95
N GLY A 267 -5.01 -4.90 -3.50
CA GLY A 267 -5.56 -5.67 -4.62
C GLY A 267 -5.97 -7.09 -4.20
N ILE A 268 -7.26 -7.40 -4.21
CA ILE A 268 -7.76 -8.75 -3.87
C ILE A 268 -8.44 -9.41 -5.06
N GLY A 269 -7.89 -10.54 -5.51
CA GLY A 269 -8.44 -11.29 -6.62
C GLY A 269 -9.82 -11.85 -6.31
N ILE A 270 -9.88 -12.75 -5.34
CA ILE A 270 -11.13 -13.36 -4.85
C ILE A 270 -11.13 -13.27 -3.34
N ARG A 271 -12.08 -12.52 -2.78
CA ARG A 271 -12.44 -12.57 -1.36
C ARG A 271 -13.65 -13.48 -1.17
N ASN A 272 -13.52 -14.47 -0.31
CA ASN A 272 -14.61 -15.39 0.03
C ASN A 272 -14.84 -15.42 1.54
N LEU A 273 -15.94 -14.82 1.97
CA LEU A 273 -16.48 -14.89 3.34
C LEU A 273 -17.66 -15.86 3.43
N GLY A 274 -18.12 -16.38 2.29
CA GLY A 274 -19.30 -17.22 2.17
C GLY A 274 -18.95 -18.63 1.69
N THR A 275 -19.70 -19.13 0.70
CA THR A 275 -19.45 -20.45 0.11
C THR A 275 -19.28 -20.33 -1.40
N ILE A 276 -18.23 -20.95 -1.94
CA ILE A 276 -18.07 -21.19 -3.37
C ILE A 276 -18.08 -22.70 -3.61
N ASN A 277 -18.91 -23.17 -4.52
CA ASN A 277 -19.00 -24.59 -4.90
C ASN A 277 -18.94 -24.75 -6.42
N THR A 278 -18.03 -25.56 -6.95
CA THR A 278 -17.95 -25.88 -8.39
C THR A 278 -18.43 -27.28 -8.75
N GLY A 279 -18.80 -28.10 -7.77
CA GLY A 279 -19.64 -29.27 -7.98
C GLY A 279 -18.91 -30.48 -8.58
N ARG A 280 -19.04 -30.71 -9.88
CA ARG A 280 -18.33 -31.83 -10.54
C ARG A 280 -17.78 -31.34 -11.84
N GLY A 281 -16.49 -31.37 -12.04
CA GLY A 281 -15.88 -30.88 -13.25
C GLY A 281 -14.38 -30.96 -13.13
N ASN A 282 -13.70 -30.46 -14.15
CA ASN A 282 -12.29 -30.13 -13.98
C ASN A 282 -12.24 -28.61 -13.96
N ASP A 283 -12.53 -28.04 -12.80
CA ASP A 283 -12.83 -26.65 -12.59
C ASP A 283 -11.56 -25.84 -12.34
N LEU A 284 -11.62 -24.55 -12.65
CA LEU A 284 -10.51 -23.62 -12.44
C LEU A 284 -11.00 -22.44 -11.62
N MET A 285 -10.42 -22.25 -10.45
CA MET A 285 -10.54 -21.02 -9.68
C MET A 285 -9.19 -20.30 -9.69
N LYS A 286 -9.18 -19.04 -10.12
CA LYS A 286 -7.97 -18.23 -10.15
C LYS A 286 -8.21 -16.81 -9.62
N GLY A 287 -7.50 -16.47 -8.56
CA GLY A 287 -7.44 -15.13 -7.99
C GLY A 287 -6.11 -14.45 -8.28
N ILE A 288 -6.15 -13.17 -8.63
CA ILE A 288 -4.97 -12.31 -8.84
C ILE A 288 -5.17 -11.03 -8.04
N GLY A 289 -4.30 -10.77 -7.06
CA GLY A 289 -4.26 -9.54 -6.29
C GLY A 289 -3.00 -8.76 -6.59
N ILE A 290 -3.14 -7.49 -6.94
CA ILE A 290 -2.02 -6.58 -7.24
C ILE A 290 -2.25 -5.32 -6.39
N GLY A 291 -1.41 -5.07 -5.40
CA GLY A 291 -1.45 -3.80 -4.65
C GLY A 291 -1.06 -2.63 -5.53
N GLY A 292 -1.46 -1.42 -5.15
CA GLY A 292 -0.94 -0.20 -5.75
C GLY A 292 0.29 0.32 -5.01
N ASP A 293 1.03 1.20 -5.66
CA ASP A 293 2.22 1.80 -5.08
C ASP A 293 1.84 2.98 -4.16
N GLY A 294 2.62 3.25 -3.12
CA GLY A 294 2.51 4.50 -2.36
C GLY A 294 2.94 5.72 -3.19
N GLY A 295 2.52 6.91 -2.77
CA GLY A 295 3.03 8.18 -3.33
C GLY A 295 4.39 8.58 -2.75
N ASP A 296 5.05 9.54 -3.38
CA ASP A 296 6.28 10.16 -2.88
C ASP A 296 5.97 11.40 -2.02
N GLY A 297 6.65 11.57 -0.88
CA GLY A 297 6.52 12.77 -0.05
C GLY A 297 7.05 14.03 -0.77
N GLY A 298 6.57 15.21 -0.37
CA GLY A 298 7.10 16.48 -0.88
C GLY A 298 8.46 16.85 -0.26
N GLU A 299 9.16 17.82 -0.88
CA GLU A 299 10.36 18.44 -0.32
C GLU A 299 10.00 19.69 0.53
N GLY A 300 10.68 19.90 1.66
CA GLY A 300 10.52 21.13 2.44
C GLY A 300 11.05 22.36 1.69
N GLY A 301 10.48 23.54 1.96
CA GLY A 301 10.97 24.80 1.42
C GLY A 301 12.23 25.29 2.15
N ASP A 302 13.09 26.02 1.45
CA ASP A 302 14.29 26.61 2.04
C ASP A 302 13.91 27.85 2.89
N GLY A 303 14.65 28.12 3.98
CA GLY A 303 14.55 29.38 4.70
C GLY A 303 15.15 30.56 3.90
N GLY A 304 14.64 31.77 4.10
CA GLY A 304 15.20 32.99 3.51
C GLY A 304 16.38 33.55 4.30
N ASP A 305 17.25 34.30 3.63
CA ASP A 305 18.42 34.91 4.27
C ASP A 305 18.00 36.15 5.08
N GLY A 306 18.68 36.41 6.20
CA GLY A 306 18.51 37.68 6.94
C GLY A 306 19.17 38.86 6.22
N GLY A 307 18.64 40.08 6.42
CA GLY A 307 19.24 41.29 5.85
C GLY A 307 20.56 41.71 6.51
N GLU A 308 21.32 42.59 5.86
CA GLU A 308 22.52 43.22 6.43
C GLU A 308 22.16 44.51 7.21
N GLY A 309 22.72 44.69 8.41
CA GLY A 309 22.51 45.91 9.19
C GLY A 309 23.21 47.13 8.56
N GLY A 310 22.60 48.32 8.67
CA GLY A 310 23.19 49.55 8.11
C GLY A 310 24.42 50.05 8.86
N ASP A 311 25.20 50.94 8.25
CA ASP A 311 26.36 51.59 8.88
C ASP A 311 25.97 52.85 9.65
N GLY A 312 26.48 53.02 10.87
CA GLY A 312 26.25 54.24 11.66
C GLY A 312 26.87 55.48 10.98
N GLY A 313 26.17 56.61 11.01
CA GLY A 313 26.67 57.84 10.40
C GLY A 313 27.96 58.37 11.08
N ILE A 314 28.75 59.17 10.35
CA ILE A 314 30.01 59.74 10.86
C ILE A 314 29.83 61.24 11.11
N SER A 315 30.10 61.68 12.34
CA SER A 315 30.08 63.11 12.67
C SER A 315 31.30 63.57 13.47
N ASP A 316 31.54 64.88 13.44
CA ASP A 316 32.56 65.56 14.24
C ASP A 316 32.23 65.66 15.74
N SER A 317 31.03 65.20 16.14
CA SER A 317 30.53 65.26 17.53
C SER A 317 30.29 63.88 18.17
N GLY A 318 30.53 62.80 17.44
CA GLY A 318 30.41 61.40 17.86
C GLY A 318 29.86 60.53 16.72
N ASP A 319 30.33 59.29 16.62
CA ASP A 319 29.93 58.34 15.58
C ASP A 319 28.60 57.66 15.96
N GLY A 320 27.76 57.40 14.97
CA GLY A 320 26.56 56.58 15.09
C GLY A 320 26.91 55.12 15.37
N ARG A 321 25.95 54.35 15.87
CA ARG A 321 26.12 52.89 15.99
C ARG A 321 25.63 52.21 14.73
N ASP A 322 26.35 51.16 14.33
CA ASP A 322 25.96 50.24 13.26
C ASP A 322 24.74 49.41 13.69
N GLY A 323 23.93 49.03 12.71
CA GLY A 323 22.82 48.10 12.85
C GLY A 323 23.33 46.67 13.06
N GLY A 324 22.48 45.81 13.62
CA GLY A 324 22.74 44.37 13.63
C GLY A 324 22.16 43.72 12.37
N ASP A 325 22.82 42.66 11.91
CA ASP A 325 22.33 41.78 10.84
C ASP A 325 21.10 41.00 11.31
N GLY A 326 20.21 40.68 10.37
CA GLY A 326 19.06 39.79 10.57
C GLY A 326 19.51 38.34 10.70
N GLY A 327 18.67 37.52 11.32
CA GLY A 327 18.83 36.07 11.33
C GLY A 327 18.28 35.42 10.07
N ASP A 328 18.95 34.37 9.60
CA ASP A 328 18.44 33.50 8.54
C ASP A 328 17.24 32.69 9.05
N GLY A 329 16.26 32.47 8.17
CA GLY A 329 15.14 31.57 8.38
C GLY A 329 15.57 30.10 8.40
N GLY A 330 14.76 29.26 9.04
CA GLY A 330 14.96 27.81 9.06
C GLY A 330 14.32 27.13 7.86
N ASP A 331 14.96 26.04 7.40
CA ASP A 331 14.39 25.17 6.36
C ASP A 331 13.18 24.38 6.88
N GLY A 332 12.22 24.14 5.98
CA GLY A 332 11.08 23.27 6.19
C GLY A 332 11.47 21.79 6.22
N GLY A 333 10.63 20.96 6.85
CA GLY A 333 10.82 19.51 6.87
C GLY A 333 10.24 18.80 5.63
N ASP A 334 10.92 17.74 5.20
CA ASP A 334 10.44 16.85 4.13
C ASP A 334 9.23 16.00 4.55
N GLY A 335 8.38 15.69 3.57
CA GLY A 335 7.28 14.75 3.72
C GLY A 335 7.76 13.29 3.76
N GLY A 336 7.04 12.42 4.48
CA GLY A 336 7.24 10.98 4.39
C GLY A 336 6.53 10.35 3.19
N ASP A 337 7.14 9.30 2.65
CA ASP A 337 6.58 8.48 1.57
C ASP A 337 5.40 7.63 2.04
N GLY A 338 4.49 7.34 1.12
CA GLY A 338 3.36 6.45 1.33
C GLY A 338 3.77 4.98 1.37
N GLY A 339 2.99 4.15 2.06
CA GLY A 339 3.18 2.70 2.02
C GLY A 339 2.55 2.07 0.76
N ASP A 340 3.20 1.04 0.21
CA ASP A 340 2.61 0.21 -0.84
C ASP A 340 1.41 -0.59 -0.31
N GLY A 341 0.39 -0.72 -1.14
CA GLY A 341 -0.75 -1.60 -0.90
C GLY A 341 -0.37 -3.07 -1.01
N GLY A 342 -1.03 -3.91 -0.21
CA GLY A 342 -0.91 -5.35 -0.29
C GLY A 342 -1.69 -5.95 -1.46
N GLY A 343 -1.54 -7.25 -1.68
CA GLY A 343 -2.44 -7.98 -2.57
C GLY A 343 -2.62 -9.44 -2.18
N ALA A 344 -3.85 -9.94 -2.19
CA ALA A 344 -4.12 -11.36 -2.04
C ALA A 344 -4.70 -11.92 -3.34
N GLY A 345 -4.10 -13.00 -3.85
CA GLY A 345 -4.70 -13.73 -4.96
C GLY A 345 -6.08 -14.25 -4.58
N ILE A 346 -6.10 -15.08 -3.54
CA ILE A 346 -7.32 -15.61 -2.93
C ILE A 346 -7.24 -15.33 -1.44
N ASP A 347 -8.30 -14.74 -0.90
CA ASP A 347 -8.51 -14.43 0.51
C ASP A 347 -9.77 -15.18 0.95
N ASN A 348 -9.62 -16.23 1.76
CA ASN A 348 -10.69 -17.15 2.11
C ASN A 348 -10.87 -17.27 3.63
N ASP A 349 -11.95 -16.65 4.13
CA ASP A 349 -12.49 -16.86 5.48
C ASP A 349 -13.69 -17.84 5.48
N GLY A 350 -14.19 -18.16 4.28
CA GLY A 350 -15.36 -18.99 4.06
C GLY A 350 -15.02 -20.43 3.66
N THR A 351 -15.90 -21.02 2.87
CA THR A 351 -15.69 -22.36 2.30
C THR A 351 -15.53 -22.28 0.79
N ILE A 352 -14.48 -22.90 0.27
CA ILE A 352 -14.31 -23.23 -1.15
C ILE A 352 -14.41 -24.75 -1.30
N ASP A 353 -15.33 -25.23 -2.14
CA ASP A 353 -15.54 -26.65 -2.44
C ASP A 353 -15.52 -26.87 -3.96
N LEU A 354 -14.42 -27.41 -4.49
CA LEU A 354 -14.29 -27.68 -5.93
C LEU A 354 -14.93 -29.03 -6.34
N GLY A 355 -15.12 -29.92 -5.37
CA GLY A 355 -16.03 -31.06 -5.47
C GLY A 355 -15.44 -32.31 -6.13
N ARG A 356 -15.67 -32.54 -7.43
CA ARG A 356 -15.17 -33.76 -8.09
C ARG A 356 -14.67 -33.47 -9.49
N GLY A 357 -13.42 -33.79 -9.71
CA GLY A 357 -12.75 -34.07 -10.96
C GLY A 357 -11.32 -33.62 -10.77
N ASN A 358 -10.65 -33.15 -11.82
CA ASN A 358 -9.29 -32.65 -11.66
C ASN A 358 -9.34 -31.13 -11.65
N ASP A 359 -9.43 -30.57 -10.45
CA ASP A 359 -9.69 -29.18 -10.18
C ASP A 359 -8.38 -28.42 -9.97
N THR A 360 -8.43 -27.11 -10.17
CA THR A 360 -7.25 -26.25 -10.06
C THR A 360 -7.59 -24.94 -9.35
N LEU A 361 -6.90 -24.68 -8.24
CA LEU A 361 -6.98 -23.45 -7.46
C LEU A 361 -5.66 -22.69 -7.59
N ILE A 362 -5.71 -21.43 -8.01
CA ILE A 362 -4.52 -20.60 -8.19
C ILE A 362 -4.72 -19.24 -7.53
N GLY A 363 -3.85 -18.89 -6.59
CA GLY A 363 -3.79 -17.55 -6.01
C GLY A 363 -2.44 -16.90 -6.32
N MET A 364 -2.45 -15.66 -6.81
CA MET A 364 -1.23 -14.88 -7.09
C MET A 364 -1.37 -13.47 -6.50
N GLY A 365 -0.39 -13.00 -5.73
CA GLY A 365 -0.33 -11.64 -5.19
C GLY A 365 0.80 -11.47 -4.17
N PHE A 366 0.73 -10.46 -3.30
CA PHE A 366 1.60 -10.34 -2.12
C PHE A 366 1.52 -11.58 -1.23
N ARG A 367 0.29 -12.04 -0.98
CA ARG A 367 -0.03 -13.40 -0.55
C ARG A 367 -0.69 -14.12 -1.74
N GLY A 368 -0.25 -15.33 -2.05
CA GLY A 368 -0.85 -16.12 -3.12
C GLY A 368 -2.27 -16.56 -2.74
N ILE A 369 -2.35 -17.46 -1.78
CA ILE A 369 -3.61 -17.92 -1.15
C ILE A 369 -3.48 -17.66 0.33
N ASP A 370 -4.44 -16.92 0.88
CA ASP A 370 -4.62 -16.70 2.30
C ASP A 370 -5.89 -17.41 2.76
N ASN A 371 -5.75 -18.37 3.65
CA ASN A 371 -6.82 -19.28 4.06
C ASN A 371 -7.00 -19.29 5.57
N ASP A 372 -8.01 -18.57 6.03
CA ASP A 372 -8.54 -18.57 7.40
C ASP A 372 -9.84 -19.40 7.52
N GLY A 373 -10.29 -20.02 6.43
CA GLY A 373 -11.45 -20.91 6.37
C GLY A 373 -11.14 -22.29 5.77
N ASP A 374 -12.11 -22.87 5.07
CA ASP A 374 -12.02 -24.22 4.53
C ASP A 374 -11.83 -24.25 3.01
N ILE A 375 -10.88 -25.05 2.53
CA ILE A 375 -10.72 -25.38 1.11
C ILE A 375 -10.82 -26.91 0.93
N PHE A 376 -11.78 -27.35 0.11
CA PHE A 376 -12.02 -28.77 -0.22
C PHE A 376 -11.92 -28.98 -1.74
N LEU A 377 -11.02 -29.86 -2.21
CA LEU A 377 -10.91 -30.18 -3.64
C LEU A 377 -11.63 -31.49 -4.01
N GLY A 378 -11.62 -32.47 -3.09
CA GLY A 378 -12.60 -33.56 -3.08
C GLY A 378 -12.14 -34.81 -3.80
N ARG A 379 -12.53 -35.06 -5.05
CA ARG A 379 -12.11 -36.28 -5.76
C ARG A 379 -11.59 -36.00 -7.15
N GLY A 380 -10.37 -36.44 -7.38
CA GLY A 380 -9.67 -36.51 -8.66
C GLY A 380 -8.26 -35.99 -8.45
N ASN A 381 -7.52 -35.74 -9.51
CA ASN A 381 -6.13 -35.29 -9.37
C ASN A 381 -6.11 -33.77 -9.40
N ASP A 382 -6.08 -33.18 -8.23
CA ASP A 382 -6.30 -31.77 -7.99
C ASP A 382 -4.99 -30.99 -7.86
N THR A 383 -5.07 -29.67 -8.02
CA THR A 383 -3.88 -28.81 -8.00
C THR A 383 -4.16 -27.49 -7.30
N ILE A 384 -3.34 -27.16 -6.32
CA ILE A 384 -3.32 -25.84 -5.66
C ILE A 384 -1.96 -25.20 -5.93
N VAL A 385 -1.97 -23.96 -6.42
CA VAL A 385 -0.77 -23.14 -6.60
C VAL A 385 -0.98 -21.77 -5.95
N GLY A 386 -0.17 -21.46 -4.94
CA GLY A 386 -0.09 -20.14 -4.34
C GLY A 386 1.24 -19.47 -4.69
N GLU A 387 1.18 -18.29 -5.31
CA GLU A 387 2.35 -17.47 -5.65
C GLU A 387 2.30 -16.14 -4.87
N GLY A 388 3.20 -15.99 -3.90
CA GLY A 388 3.37 -14.81 -3.06
C GLY A 388 4.63 -14.04 -3.45
N ASP A 389 4.52 -12.80 -3.92
CA ASP A 389 5.67 -11.98 -4.34
C ASP A 389 6.34 -11.19 -3.19
N GLY A 390 5.61 -10.93 -2.10
CA GLY A 390 6.15 -10.25 -0.91
C GLY A 390 6.00 -11.03 0.42
N SER A 391 5.18 -12.07 0.45
CA SER A 391 4.91 -12.90 1.63
C SER A 391 4.89 -14.40 1.29
N SER A 392 3.93 -15.15 1.82
CA SER A 392 3.77 -16.59 1.63
C SER A 392 3.06 -16.92 0.33
N GLY A 393 3.46 -18.00 -0.34
CA GLY A 393 2.71 -18.55 -1.46
C GLY A 393 1.34 -19.03 -1.01
N ILE A 394 1.31 -19.80 0.07
CA ILE A 394 0.09 -20.24 0.76
C ILE A 394 0.24 -19.92 2.23
N ASP A 395 -0.69 -19.17 2.79
CA ASP A 395 -0.87 -18.96 4.23
C ASP A 395 -2.14 -19.72 4.64
N ASN A 396 -2.01 -20.69 5.54
CA ASN A 396 -3.09 -21.56 5.97
C ASN A 396 -3.22 -21.56 7.49
N ASN A 397 -4.27 -20.95 8.00
CA ASN A 397 -4.59 -20.92 9.43
C ASN A 397 -5.74 -21.86 9.81
N ASP A 398 -6.45 -22.42 8.83
CA ASP A 398 -7.49 -23.42 9.05
C ASP A 398 -7.28 -24.63 8.12
N THR A 399 -8.24 -25.06 7.30
CA THR A 399 -8.19 -26.38 6.67
C THR A 399 -8.04 -26.31 5.15
N ILE A 400 -7.06 -27.05 4.63
CA ILE A 400 -6.96 -27.40 3.21
C ILE A 400 -7.03 -28.93 3.07
N ASP A 401 -8.07 -29.45 2.43
CA ASP A 401 -8.30 -30.88 2.19
C ASP A 401 -8.42 -31.16 0.68
N LEU A 402 -7.44 -31.88 0.12
CA LEU A 402 -7.40 -32.22 -1.30
C LEU A 402 -8.21 -33.49 -1.61
N GLY A 403 -8.43 -34.35 -0.61
CA GLY A 403 -9.39 -35.44 -0.68
C GLY A 403 -8.80 -36.75 -1.24
N THR A 404 -9.17 -37.16 -2.45
CA THR A 404 -8.64 -38.41 -3.04
C THR A 404 -8.27 -38.23 -4.49
N GLY A 405 -7.15 -38.81 -4.88
CA GLY A 405 -6.55 -38.75 -6.20
C GLY A 405 -5.07 -38.46 -6.03
N ASN A 406 -4.35 -38.23 -7.13
CA ASN A 406 -2.95 -37.85 -7.03
C ASN A 406 -2.87 -36.33 -7.12
N ASP A 407 -2.73 -35.70 -5.98
CA ASP A 407 -2.93 -34.28 -5.79
C ASP A 407 -1.60 -33.52 -5.71
N THR A 408 -1.64 -32.22 -5.97
CA THR A 408 -0.46 -31.35 -5.92
C THR A 408 -0.76 -30.05 -5.22
N LEU A 409 0.00 -29.74 -4.17
CA LEU A 409 -0.03 -28.48 -3.44
C LEU A 409 1.33 -27.79 -3.58
N THR A 410 1.36 -26.58 -4.14
CA THR A 410 2.61 -25.82 -4.33
C THR A 410 2.45 -24.41 -3.81
N GLY A 411 3.27 -24.03 -2.83
CA GLY A 411 3.40 -22.66 -2.36
C GLY A 411 4.76 -22.10 -2.73
N MET A 412 4.78 -20.96 -3.42
CA MET A 412 5.98 -20.24 -3.85
C MET A 412 5.95 -18.83 -3.27
N GLY A 413 6.97 -18.41 -2.54
CA GLY A 413 7.09 -17.02 -2.09
C GLY A 413 8.29 -16.75 -1.20
N ARG A 414 8.23 -15.70 -0.38
CA ARG A 414 9.23 -15.48 0.68
C ARG A 414 9.28 -16.70 1.60
N TRP A 415 8.09 -17.18 1.97
CA TRP A 415 7.83 -18.51 2.50
C TRP A 415 7.01 -19.29 1.46
N GLY A 416 7.31 -20.57 1.28
CA GLY A 416 6.52 -21.39 0.36
C GLY A 416 5.10 -21.56 0.89
N ILE A 417 5.01 -22.26 2.03
CA ILE A 417 3.76 -22.54 2.73
C ILE A 417 3.92 -22.14 4.21
N GLU A 418 3.16 -21.14 4.66
CA GLU A 418 2.98 -20.84 6.08
C GLU A 418 1.75 -21.59 6.57
N ASN A 419 1.94 -22.66 7.34
CA ASN A 419 0.85 -23.52 7.81
C ASN A 419 0.78 -23.47 9.34
N ASN A 420 -0.34 -22.94 9.85
CA ASN A 420 -0.73 -22.94 11.26
C ASN A 420 -1.99 -23.79 11.52
N GLY A 421 -2.73 -24.15 10.46
CA GLY A 421 -3.87 -25.07 10.51
C GLY A 421 -3.53 -26.49 10.06
N ASP A 422 -4.44 -27.12 9.32
CA ASP A 422 -4.38 -28.50 8.85
C ASP A 422 -4.30 -28.55 7.30
N ILE A 423 -3.34 -29.31 6.78
CA ILE A 423 -3.27 -29.69 5.37
C ILE A 423 -3.46 -31.21 5.27
N LEU A 424 -4.50 -31.65 4.55
CA LEU A 424 -4.88 -33.04 4.39
C LEU A 424 -4.82 -33.40 2.90
N LEU A 425 -3.87 -34.24 2.48
CA LEU A 425 -3.76 -34.67 1.07
C LEU A 425 -4.69 -35.87 0.79
N GLY A 426 -4.88 -36.72 1.79
CA GLY A 426 -5.96 -37.70 1.82
C GLY A 426 -5.57 -39.03 1.19
N GLY A 427 -5.80 -39.26 -0.10
CA GLY A 427 -5.51 -40.58 -0.66
C GLY A 427 -5.18 -40.61 -2.14
N GLY A 428 -3.96 -41.00 -2.44
CA GLY A 428 -3.36 -41.24 -3.74
C GLY A 428 -1.86 -41.01 -3.61
N ASN A 429 -1.16 -40.77 -4.70
CA ASN A 429 0.26 -40.42 -4.61
C ASN A 429 0.38 -38.91 -4.75
N ASP A 430 0.47 -38.23 -3.62
CA ASP A 430 0.34 -36.79 -3.50
C ASP A 430 1.70 -36.11 -3.45
N THR A 431 1.71 -34.81 -3.76
CA THR A 431 2.93 -34.02 -3.74
C THR A 431 2.68 -32.66 -3.13
N ILE A 432 3.43 -32.32 -2.09
CA ILE A 432 3.46 -30.99 -1.49
C ILE A 432 4.84 -30.36 -1.67
N VAL A 433 4.86 -29.12 -2.15
CA VAL A 433 6.08 -28.36 -2.45
C VAL A 433 6.02 -27.00 -1.77
N GLY A 434 6.90 -26.79 -0.80
CA GLY A 434 7.15 -25.49 -0.19
C GLY A 434 8.42 -24.86 -0.76
N GLU A 435 8.27 -23.88 -1.65
CA GLU A 435 9.36 -23.12 -2.26
C GLU A 435 9.46 -21.71 -1.67
N GLY A 436 10.32 -21.56 -0.66
CA GLY A 436 10.64 -20.24 -0.09
C GLY A 436 11.89 -19.60 -0.68
N SER A 437 12.20 -18.38 -0.24
CA SER A 437 13.39 -17.61 -0.66
C SER A 437 14.75 -18.28 -0.37
N ASN A 438 14.78 -19.28 0.50
CA ASN A 438 15.94 -20.10 0.85
C ASN A 438 15.54 -21.55 1.24
N GLN A 439 16.54 -22.39 1.49
CA GLN A 439 16.40 -23.83 1.79
C GLN A 439 15.62 -24.15 3.08
N SER A 440 15.39 -23.15 3.93
CA SER A 440 14.71 -23.32 5.23
C SER A 440 13.41 -22.51 5.34
N SER A 441 12.96 -21.97 4.23
CA SER A 441 11.72 -21.18 4.11
C SER A 441 10.64 -21.89 3.30
N GLY A 442 10.80 -23.19 3.01
CA GLY A 442 9.77 -23.94 2.31
C GLY A 442 8.48 -24.01 3.12
N PHE A 443 8.63 -24.23 4.43
CA PHE A 443 7.51 -24.25 5.37
C PHE A 443 7.73 -23.26 6.53
N ARG A 444 6.65 -22.68 7.03
CA ARG A 444 6.60 -21.83 8.23
C ARG A 444 5.36 -22.16 9.05
N GLY A 445 5.29 -21.67 10.29
CA GLY A 445 4.17 -21.91 11.20
C GLY A 445 4.33 -23.21 11.99
N ASN A 446 3.27 -23.64 12.67
CA ASN A 446 3.25 -24.80 13.56
C ASN A 446 2.06 -25.75 13.35
N GLY A 447 1.50 -25.75 12.14
CA GLY A 447 0.37 -26.59 11.74
C GLY A 447 0.73 -28.06 11.53
N PHE A 448 -0.30 -28.80 11.13
CA PHE A 448 -0.26 -30.23 10.85
C PHE A 448 -0.38 -30.51 9.35
N ILE A 449 0.33 -31.51 8.86
CA ILE A 449 0.29 -31.99 7.48
C ILE A 449 0.07 -33.50 7.53
N ASP A 450 -1.03 -33.97 6.97
CA ASP A 450 -1.35 -35.39 6.77
C ASP A 450 -1.24 -35.72 5.28
N LEU A 451 -0.24 -36.51 4.92
CA LEU A 451 -0.06 -36.97 3.54
C LEU A 451 -1.07 -38.07 3.18
N GLY A 452 -1.55 -38.83 4.18
CA GLY A 452 -2.65 -39.76 4.02
C GLY A 452 -2.23 -41.13 3.47
N ALA A 453 -2.86 -41.58 2.38
CA ALA A 453 -2.69 -42.93 1.87
C ALA A 453 -2.17 -42.98 0.44
N GLY A 454 -0.97 -43.50 0.26
CA GLY A 454 -0.32 -43.79 -1.01
C GLY A 454 1.16 -43.50 -0.88
N ASN A 455 1.85 -43.28 -2.00
CA ASN A 455 3.28 -42.99 -1.93
C ASN A 455 3.48 -41.50 -2.14
N ASP A 456 3.61 -40.76 -1.05
CA ASP A 456 3.54 -39.32 -1.03
C ASP A 456 4.93 -38.67 -1.02
N THR A 457 4.99 -37.42 -1.48
CA THR A 457 6.23 -36.66 -1.58
C THR A 457 6.07 -35.29 -0.94
N LEU A 458 6.88 -35.00 0.07
CA LEU A 458 7.02 -33.67 0.66
C LEU A 458 8.36 -33.07 0.25
N ILE A 459 8.34 -31.87 -0.33
CA ILE A 459 9.54 -31.13 -0.73
C ILE A 459 9.59 -29.80 0.01
N GLY A 460 10.70 -29.59 0.72
CA GLY A 460 10.97 -28.37 1.46
C GLY A 460 11.15 -28.60 2.95
N PHE A 461 11.63 -27.57 3.64
CA PHE A 461 11.88 -27.59 5.07
C PHE A 461 11.68 -26.20 5.67
N GLY A 462 11.36 -26.17 6.96
CA GLY A 462 11.28 -24.95 7.76
C GLY A 462 10.26 -25.10 8.89
N GLY A 463 9.98 -24.00 9.59
CA GLY A 463 8.87 -23.93 10.57
C GLY A 463 8.94 -24.94 11.71
N GLN A 464 7.83 -25.09 12.42
CA GLN A 464 7.58 -26.03 13.51
C GLN A 464 6.48 -27.05 13.14
N GLN A 465 6.57 -27.63 11.95
CA GLN A 465 5.51 -28.48 11.40
C GLN A 465 5.50 -29.89 12.02
N THR A 466 4.31 -30.48 12.08
CA THR A 466 4.13 -31.92 12.33
C THR A 466 3.60 -32.57 11.06
N VAL A 467 4.30 -33.57 10.56
CA VAL A 467 3.98 -34.30 9.32
C VAL A 467 3.69 -35.75 9.67
N ASP A 468 2.56 -36.26 9.19
CA ASP A 468 2.20 -37.68 9.20
C ASP A 468 2.20 -38.18 7.76
N GLY A 469 3.03 -39.17 7.45
CA GLY A 469 3.05 -39.82 6.13
C GLY A 469 1.88 -40.78 5.94
N GLY A 470 1.30 -41.30 7.03
CA GLY A 470 0.15 -42.18 6.96
C GLY A 470 0.50 -43.58 6.44
N THR A 471 -0.09 -44.02 5.33
CA THR A 471 0.15 -45.36 4.78
C THR A 471 0.76 -45.33 3.40
N GLY A 472 1.93 -45.93 3.26
CA GLY A 472 2.52 -46.24 1.96
C GLY A 472 4.03 -46.26 2.07
N GLU A 473 4.71 -45.72 1.07
CA GLU A 473 6.15 -45.46 1.15
C GLU A 473 6.36 -43.98 0.80
N ASP A 474 6.54 -43.19 1.85
CA ASP A 474 6.54 -41.74 1.78
C ASP A 474 7.96 -41.18 1.82
N ILE A 475 8.18 -40.07 1.12
CA ILE A 475 9.49 -39.42 1.03
C ILE A 475 9.42 -37.93 1.37
N ALA A 476 10.31 -37.51 2.27
CA ALA A 476 10.60 -36.09 2.51
C ALA A 476 11.94 -35.70 1.86
N ILE A 477 11.95 -34.64 1.05
CA ILE A 477 13.10 -34.19 0.26
C ILE A 477 13.54 -32.80 0.72
N PHE A 478 14.82 -32.69 1.07
CA PHE A 478 15.42 -31.47 1.61
C PHE A 478 16.60 -30.96 0.77
N GLY A 479 16.67 -29.64 0.61
CA GLY A 479 17.73 -28.95 -0.14
C GLY A 479 19.04 -28.74 0.63
N PHE A 480 19.31 -29.53 1.67
CA PHE A 480 20.51 -29.42 2.51
C PHE A 480 21.06 -30.79 2.90
N ASP A 481 22.33 -30.82 3.29
CA ASP A 481 23.01 -32.04 3.74
C ASP A 481 22.58 -32.44 5.16
N VAL A 482 22.64 -33.74 5.48
CA VAL A 482 22.27 -34.29 6.80
C VAL A 482 23.14 -33.75 7.96
N ASN A 483 24.30 -33.17 7.69
CA ASN A 483 25.15 -32.51 8.68
C ASN A 483 25.19 -31.01 8.35
N PRO A 484 24.65 -30.10 9.19
CA PRO A 484 24.61 -30.15 10.67
C PRO A 484 23.22 -30.34 11.31
N VAL A 485 22.38 -31.25 10.79
CA VAL A 485 21.04 -31.50 11.35
C VAL A 485 21.13 -32.09 12.76
N PHE A 486 20.28 -31.61 13.68
CA PHE A 486 19.99 -32.30 14.93
C PHE A 486 18.82 -33.25 14.73
N LEU A 487 19.06 -34.54 15.00
CA LEU A 487 18.05 -35.59 14.91
C LEU A 487 17.55 -35.97 16.30
N GLY A 488 16.23 -36.08 16.44
CA GLY A 488 15.57 -36.63 17.63
C GLY A 488 14.61 -37.74 17.24
N SER A 489 14.33 -38.66 18.14
CA SER A 489 13.29 -39.68 17.94
C SER A 489 12.58 -39.94 19.26
N SER A 490 11.25 -40.02 19.21
CA SER A 490 10.39 -40.27 20.36
C SER A 490 9.64 -41.60 20.26
N ALA A 491 9.52 -42.15 19.04
CA ALA A 491 8.92 -43.44 18.73
C ALA A 491 9.61 -44.13 17.54
N ALA A 492 9.30 -45.41 17.32
CA ALA A 492 9.91 -46.22 16.27
C ALA A 492 9.62 -45.70 14.85
N ASN A 493 8.43 -45.15 14.64
CA ASN A 493 7.98 -44.56 13.38
C ASN A 493 8.12 -43.03 13.34
N GLU A 494 8.90 -42.43 14.25
CA GLU A 494 9.01 -40.98 14.36
C GLU A 494 10.47 -40.50 14.28
N ILE A 495 10.67 -39.37 13.61
CA ILE A 495 11.90 -38.60 13.66
C ILE A 495 11.63 -37.09 13.68
N THR A 496 12.38 -36.36 14.48
CA THR A 496 12.44 -34.91 14.44
C THR A 496 13.74 -34.48 13.75
N ILE A 497 13.63 -33.56 12.81
CA ILE A 497 14.75 -32.91 12.11
C ILE A 497 14.78 -31.45 12.53
N GLN A 498 15.93 -30.97 13.04
CA GLN A 498 16.10 -29.58 13.47
C GLN A 498 17.37 -28.94 12.88
N ILE A 499 17.21 -27.73 12.34
CA ILE A 499 18.30 -26.83 11.93
C ILE A 499 18.00 -25.43 12.47
N GLY A 500 18.87 -24.92 13.33
CA GLY A 500 18.65 -23.62 13.98
C GLY A 500 17.34 -23.60 14.77
N SER A 501 16.46 -22.66 14.43
CA SER A 501 15.11 -22.53 15.01
C SER A 501 14.04 -23.36 14.31
N ASN A 502 14.33 -23.92 13.14
CA ASN A 502 13.38 -24.72 12.36
C ASN A 502 13.43 -26.18 12.82
N ARG A 503 12.25 -26.77 13.05
CA ARG A 503 12.06 -28.10 13.60
C ARG A 503 10.84 -28.75 12.95
N MET A 504 11.02 -29.79 12.15
CA MET A 504 9.91 -30.59 11.65
C MET A 504 9.91 -31.95 12.32
N SER A 505 8.73 -32.45 12.69
CA SER A 505 8.55 -33.79 13.25
C SER A 505 7.77 -34.63 12.24
N PHE A 506 8.31 -35.80 11.90
CA PHE A 506 7.76 -36.71 10.91
C PHE A 506 7.36 -38.00 11.61
N THR A 507 6.15 -38.46 11.36
CA THR A 507 5.64 -39.78 11.74
C THR A 507 5.27 -40.53 10.48
N ASP A 508 5.51 -41.84 10.46
CA ASP A 508 5.13 -42.73 9.34
C ASP A 508 5.66 -42.24 7.97
N VAL A 509 6.89 -41.71 7.95
CA VAL A 509 7.65 -41.40 6.72
C VAL A 509 8.85 -42.33 6.61
N GLU A 510 8.94 -43.09 5.52
CA GLU A 510 9.94 -44.15 5.34
C GLU A 510 11.29 -43.63 4.85
N LEU A 511 11.28 -42.65 3.94
CA LEU A 511 12.44 -42.19 3.20
C LEU A 511 12.68 -40.69 3.38
N PHE A 512 13.96 -40.33 3.44
CA PHE A 512 14.41 -38.95 3.56
C PHE A 512 15.56 -38.70 2.61
N ASP A 513 15.41 -37.74 1.71
CA ASP A 513 16.47 -37.28 0.82
C ASP A 513 17.08 -35.98 1.36
N PHE A 514 18.39 -35.99 1.60
CA PHE A 514 19.18 -34.81 1.95
C PHE A 514 20.11 -34.49 0.79
N ASN A 515 19.72 -33.53 -0.05
CA ASN A 515 20.51 -33.02 -1.17
C ASN A 515 20.96 -34.13 -2.16
N GLY A 516 20.03 -35.02 -2.52
CA GLY A 516 20.22 -36.15 -3.43
C GLY A 516 20.81 -37.40 -2.76
N GLN A 517 20.84 -37.47 -1.43
CA GLN A 517 21.26 -38.65 -0.67
C GLN A 517 20.08 -39.17 0.14
N GLU A 518 19.60 -40.37 -0.22
CA GLU A 518 18.47 -41.02 0.45
C GLU A 518 18.92 -41.80 1.70
N PHE A 519 18.12 -41.70 2.75
CA PHE A 519 18.22 -42.45 3.98
C PHE A 519 16.85 -43.01 4.36
N THR A 520 16.84 -44.25 4.84
CA THR A 520 15.67 -44.80 5.52
C THR A 520 15.53 -44.20 6.92
N LEU A 521 14.31 -44.19 7.46
CA LEU A 521 14.06 -43.79 8.85
C LEU A 521 14.98 -44.49 9.86
N ASN A 522 15.18 -45.81 9.69
CA ASN A 522 16.05 -46.61 10.55
C ASN A 522 17.52 -46.18 10.48
N GLU A 523 18.00 -45.80 9.29
CA GLU A 523 19.36 -45.29 9.11
C GLU A 523 19.54 -43.96 9.84
N LEU A 524 18.60 -43.01 9.71
CA LEU A 524 18.66 -41.74 10.41
C LEU A 524 18.57 -41.92 11.94
N GLN A 525 17.67 -42.77 12.44
CA GLN A 525 17.56 -43.05 13.87
C GLN A 525 18.86 -43.65 14.45
N SER A 526 19.60 -44.42 13.65
CA SER A 526 20.92 -44.95 14.06
C SER A 526 22.02 -43.88 14.18
N MET A 527 21.78 -42.68 13.64
CA MET A 527 22.70 -41.53 13.70
C MET A 527 22.46 -40.63 14.93
N ILE A 528 21.42 -40.87 15.72
CA ILE A 528 21.13 -40.11 16.94
C ILE A 528 22.20 -40.48 18.00
N ILE A 529 22.96 -39.49 18.48
CA ILE A 529 24.07 -39.65 19.44
C ILE A 529 23.61 -39.42 20.88
#